data_AF-A0A9C8JG60-F1
#
_entry.id   AF-A0A9C8JG60-F1
#
_cell.length_a   1.000
_cell.length_b   1.000
_cell.length_c   1.000
_cell.angle_alpha   90.00
_cell.angle_beta   90.00
_cell.angle_gamma   90.00
#
_symmetry.space_group_name_H-M   'P 1'
#
loop_
_entity.id
_entity.type
_entity.pdbx_description
1 polymer ?
#
loop_
_entity_poly.entity_id
_entity_poly.type
_entity_poly.pdbx_seq_one_letter_code
_entity_poly.pdbx_strand_id
1 'polypeptide(L)'
;MSIAIPLHLLAAVIWVGGMFFAYLILRPVVGSSLKPEQSLPLWTAIFERFFKWVWLSLITLLVTGGWMIPALGGMGGINGVGIHVHIMLLLGIFMMLIFMHVFFNPYKKLKNSVLQQDWITAGESLAKIRKLVLLNLIIGIVVIVIASSGRYW
;
A
#
# COMPACT_ATOMS: atom_id res chain seq x y z
N MET A 1 -17.33 -6.01 16.87
CA MET A 1 -15.87 -6.13 16.98
C MET A 1 -15.33 -7.40 16.32
N SER A 2 -15.97 -8.56 16.51
CA SER A 2 -15.45 -9.88 16.10
C SER A 2 -15.01 -10.01 14.64
N ILE A 3 -15.66 -9.29 13.71
CA ILE A 3 -15.29 -9.33 12.28
C ILE A 3 -14.41 -8.16 11.83
N ALA A 4 -14.39 -7.04 12.56
CA ALA A 4 -13.65 -5.85 12.17
C ALA A 4 -12.14 -6.09 12.26
N ILE A 5 -11.68 -6.73 13.34
CA ILE A 5 -10.27 -7.07 13.56
C ILE A 5 -9.73 -7.99 12.45
N PRO A 6 -10.33 -9.17 12.16
CA PRO A 6 -9.79 -10.06 11.13
C PRO A 6 -9.85 -9.42 9.75
N LEU A 7 -10.89 -8.64 9.41
CA LEU A 7 -10.95 -7.92 8.13
C LEU A 7 -9.87 -6.84 8.02
N HIS A 8 -9.64 -6.09 9.10
CA HIS A 8 -8.59 -5.07 9.16
C HIS A 8 -7.21 -5.69 8.94
N LEU A 9 -6.92 -6.78 9.66
CA LEU A 9 -5.65 -7.50 9.54
C LEU A 9 -5.46 -8.08 8.13
N LEU A 10 -6.50 -8.70 7.58
CA LEU A 10 -6.45 -9.30 6.25
C LEU A 10 -6.22 -8.23 5.15
N ALA A 11 -6.87 -7.07 5.28
CA ALA A 11 -6.64 -5.94 4.40
C ALA A 11 -5.19 -5.42 4.47
N ALA A 12 -4.62 -5.31 5.68
CA ALA A 12 -3.23 -4.93 5.90
C ALA A 12 -2.25 -5.95 5.30
N VAL A 13 -2.50 -7.25 5.50
CA VAL A 13 -1.69 -8.34 4.96
C VAL A 13 -1.71 -8.35 3.42
N ILE A 14 -2.89 -8.24 2.80
CA ILE A 14 -3.01 -8.20 1.34
C ILE A 14 -2.24 -7.02 0.77
N TRP A 15 -2.36 -5.83 1.38
CA TRP A 15 -1.72 -4.64 0.86
C TRP A 15 -0.20 -4.66 1.08
N VAL A 16 0.26 -4.79 2.33
CA VAL A 16 1.68 -4.75 2.66
C VAL A 16 2.41 -5.98 2.11
N GLY A 17 1.83 -7.17 2.24
CA GLY A 17 2.37 -8.40 1.67
C GLY A 17 2.42 -8.37 0.13
N GLY A 18 1.41 -7.79 -0.51
CA GLY A 18 1.42 -7.56 -1.96
C GLY A 18 2.53 -6.61 -2.41
N MET A 19 2.78 -5.53 -1.67
CA MET A 19 3.91 -4.62 -1.94
C MET A 19 5.26 -5.32 -1.74
N PHE A 20 5.40 -6.12 -0.67
CA PHE A 20 6.59 -6.93 -0.41
C PHE A 20 6.90 -7.86 -1.58
N PHE A 21 5.90 -8.65 -2.01
CA PHE A 21 6.04 -9.57 -3.13
C PHE A 21 6.38 -8.83 -4.43
N ALA A 22 5.66 -7.76 -4.74
CA ALA A 22 5.88 -6.98 -5.95
C ALA A 22 7.30 -6.38 -6.01
N TYR A 23 7.81 -5.88 -4.87
CA TYR A 23 9.09 -5.18 -4.83
C TYR A 23 10.30 -6.12 -4.72
N LEU A 24 10.24 -7.13 -3.86
CA LEU A 24 11.40 -7.98 -3.57
C LEU A 24 11.48 -9.22 -4.45
N ILE A 25 10.36 -9.72 -4.95
CA ILE A 25 10.32 -10.97 -5.71
C ILE A 25 10.04 -10.71 -7.18
N LEU A 26 8.91 -10.08 -7.49
CA LEU A 26 8.48 -9.89 -8.87
C LEU A 26 9.39 -8.92 -9.63
N ARG A 27 9.80 -7.80 -9.02
CA ARG A 27 10.70 -6.81 -9.62
C ARG A 27 12.01 -7.39 -10.15
N PRO A 28 12.84 -8.07 -9.34
CA PRO A 28 14.11 -8.60 -9.83
C PRO A 28 13.89 -9.65 -10.93
N VAL A 29 12.91 -10.55 -10.76
CA VAL A 29 12.60 -11.58 -11.77
C VAL A 29 12.21 -10.95 -13.11
N VAL A 30 11.28 -9.99 -13.11
CA VAL A 30 10.90 -9.29 -14.35
C VAL A 30 12.09 -8.51 -14.94
N GLY A 31 12.93 -7.92 -14.11
CA GLY A 31 14.11 -7.17 -14.55
C GLY A 31 15.22 -8.04 -15.15
N SER A 32 15.38 -9.28 -14.71
CA SER A 32 16.39 -10.21 -15.25
C SER A 32 15.88 -11.03 -16.42
N SER A 33 14.57 -11.29 -16.51
CA SER A 33 14.00 -12.25 -17.45
C SER A 33 13.35 -11.62 -18.68
N LEU A 34 13.03 -10.32 -18.66
CA LEU A 34 12.29 -9.66 -19.74
C LEU A 34 12.99 -8.41 -20.25
N LYS A 35 12.88 -8.17 -21.56
CA LYS A 35 13.30 -6.90 -22.17
C LYS A 35 12.34 -5.76 -21.74
N PRO A 36 12.79 -4.48 -21.75
CA PRO A 36 11.96 -3.34 -21.36
C PRO A 36 10.58 -3.31 -22.04
N GLU A 37 10.53 -3.55 -23.34
CA GLU A 37 9.33 -3.57 -24.20
C GLU A 37 8.28 -4.61 -23.76
N GLN A 38 8.73 -5.71 -23.16
CA GLN A 38 7.85 -6.77 -22.63
C GLN A 38 7.50 -6.52 -21.15
N SER A 39 8.45 -5.97 -20.38
CA SER A 39 8.29 -5.74 -18.95
C SER A 39 7.27 -4.64 -18.64
N LEU A 40 7.26 -3.54 -19.41
CA LEU A 40 6.42 -2.36 -19.13
C LEU A 40 4.91 -2.64 -19.31
N PRO A 41 4.46 -3.33 -20.39
CA PRO A 41 3.08 -3.79 -20.49
C PRO A 41 2.69 -4.78 -19.38
N LEU A 42 3.59 -5.70 -19.02
CA LEU A 42 3.35 -6.65 -17.93
C LEU A 42 3.13 -5.93 -16.60
N TRP A 43 4.00 -4.97 -16.25
CA TRP A 43 3.84 -4.15 -15.05
C TRP A 43 2.53 -3.38 -15.04
N THR A 44 2.12 -2.85 -16.19
CA THR A 44 0.85 -2.12 -16.33
C THR A 44 -0.34 -3.03 -16.03
N ALA A 45 -0.36 -4.24 -16.60
CA ALA A 45 -1.40 -5.24 -16.36
C ALA A 45 -1.43 -5.74 -14.91
N ILE A 46 -0.26 -5.92 -14.28
CA ILE A 46 -0.15 -6.31 -12.87
C ILE A 46 -0.69 -5.21 -11.96
N PHE A 47 -0.29 -3.95 -12.18
CA PHE A 47 -0.80 -2.82 -11.38
C PHE A 47 -2.30 -2.61 -11.56
N GLU A 48 -2.85 -2.81 -12.77
CA GLU A 48 -4.29 -2.71 -13.00
C GLU A 48 -5.11 -3.67 -12.14
N ARG A 49 -4.61 -4.89 -11.91
CA ARG A 49 -5.24 -5.88 -11.04
C ARG A 49 -4.93 -5.61 -9.57
N PHE A 50 -3.66 -5.35 -9.25
CA PHE A 50 -3.22 -5.16 -7.87
C PHE A 50 -3.84 -3.90 -7.24
N PHE A 51 -3.93 -2.79 -7.96
CA PHE A 51 -4.49 -1.56 -7.40
C PHE A 51 -5.97 -1.65 -7.07
N LYS A 52 -6.74 -2.53 -7.72
CA LYS A 52 -8.13 -2.83 -7.30
C LYS A 52 -8.17 -3.44 -5.91
N TRP A 53 -7.26 -4.38 -5.62
CA TRP A 53 -7.10 -4.97 -4.30
C TRP A 53 -6.58 -3.95 -3.28
N VAL A 54 -5.66 -3.06 -3.68
CA VAL A 54 -5.18 -2.00 -2.79
C VAL A 54 -6.31 -1.04 -2.41
N TRP A 55 -7.15 -0.62 -3.37
CA TRP A 55 -8.33 0.20 -3.08
C TRP A 55 -9.30 -0.50 -2.13
N LEU A 56 -9.56 -1.79 -2.34
CA LEU A 56 -10.41 -2.59 -1.44
C LEU A 56 -9.81 -2.67 -0.03
N SER A 57 -8.51 -2.95 0.08
CA SER A 57 -7.79 -2.96 1.35
C SER A 57 -7.86 -1.60 2.05
N LEU A 58 -7.63 -0.51 1.32
CA LEU A 58 -7.64 0.85 1.84
C LEU A 58 -9.01 1.22 2.43
N ILE A 59 -10.08 0.97 1.68
CA ILE A 59 -11.46 1.22 2.16
C ILE A 59 -11.75 0.35 3.38
N THR A 60 -11.39 -0.94 3.33
CA THR A 60 -11.60 -1.87 4.44
C THR A 60 -10.88 -1.40 5.70
N LEU A 61 -9.62 -0.96 5.59
CA LEU A 61 -8.83 -0.45 6.72
C LEU A 61 -9.44 0.81 7.34
N LEU A 62 -9.89 1.76 6.52
CA LEU A 62 -10.51 2.99 7.02
C LEU A 62 -11.85 2.71 7.72
N VAL A 63 -12.70 1.88 7.12
CA VAL A 63 -14.02 1.53 7.70
C VAL A 63 -13.85 0.75 9.00
N THR A 64 -13.00 -0.29 9.00
CA THR A 64 -12.78 -1.11 10.19
C THR A 64 -12.02 -0.36 11.28
N GLY A 65 -11.00 0.45 10.93
CA GLY A 65 -10.27 1.28 11.87
C GLY A 65 -11.16 2.35 12.52
N GLY A 66 -11.96 3.05 11.70
CA GLY A 66 -12.94 4.02 12.17
C GLY A 66 -14.03 3.41 13.05
N TRP A 67 -14.38 2.14 12.86
CA TRP A 67 -15.28 1.42 13.75
C TRP A 67 -14.61 1.01 15.07
N MET A 68 -13.36 0.54 15.02
CA MET A 68 -12.65 0.07 16.22
C MET A 68 -12.30 1.19 17.19
N ILE A 69 -11.92 2.38 16.69
CA ILE A 69 -11.51 3.52 17.54
C ILE A 69 -12.56 3.89 18.61
N PRO A 70 -13.83 4.22 18.27
CA PRO A 70 -14.84 4.55 19.29
C PRO A 70 -15.20 3.36 20.17
N ALA A 71 -15.14 2.14 19.64
CA ALA A 71 -15.44 0.92 20.41
C ALA A 71 -14.35 0.57 21.44
N LEU A 72 -13.12 1.06 21.25
CA LEU A 72 -11.98 0.89 22.15
C LEU A 72 -11.78 2.09 23.10
N GLY A 73 -12.79 2.96 23.25
CA GLY A 73 -12.76 4.09 24.17
C GLY A 73 -12.46 5.46 23.52
N GLY A 74 -12.31 5.51 22.19
CA GLY A 74 -12.19 6.76 21.44
C GLY A 74 -10.76 7.33 21.38
N MET A 75 -10.61 8.51 20.75
CA MET A 75 -9.30 9.17 20.51
C MET A 75 -8.80 10.03 21.71
N GLY A 76 -9.45 9.99 22.87
CA GLY A 76 -9.08 10.85 24.00
C GLY A 76 -9.64 10.38 25.34
N GLY A 77 -9.02 10.85 26.43
CA GLY A 77 -9.34 10.46 27.80
C GLY A 77 -8.49 9.30 28.33
N ILE A 78 -8.59 9.02 29.65
CA ILE A 78 -7.82 7.96 30.34
C ILE A 78 -8.13 6.56 29.78
N ASN A 79 -9.32 6.37 29.19
CA ASN A 79 -9.77 5.13 28.57
C ASN A 79 -9.65 5.13 27.04
N GLY A 80 -9.00 6.14 26.45
CA GLY A 80 -8.81 6.24 25.00
C GLY A 80 -7.84 5.19 24.46
N VAL A 81 -7.78 5.08 23.13
CA VAL A 81 -6.82 4.19 22.47
C VAL A 81 -5.38 4.58 22.80
N GLY A 82 -4.51 3.58 22.93
CA GLY A 82 -3.09 3.79 23.22
C GLY A 82 -2.37 4.63 22.15
N ILE A 83 -1.25 5.25 22.52
CA ILE A 83 -0.46 6.12 21.62
C ILE A 83 -0.03 5.40 20.32
N HIS A 84 0.16 4.08 20.37
CA HIS A 84 0.46 3.26 19.20
C HIS A 84 -0.64 3.33 18.12
N VAL A 85 -1.92 3.47 18.49
CA VAL A 85 -3.04 3.60 17.54
C VAL A 85 -3.00 4.95 16.84
N HIS A 86 -2.65 6.03 17.55
CA HIS A 86 -2.47 7.36 16.96
C HIS A 86 -1.34 7.36 15.94
N ILE A 87 -0.20 6.74 16.27
CA ILE A 87 0.93 6.60 15.35
C ILE A 87 0.54 5.74 14.15
N MET A 88 -0.14 4.61 14.37
CA MET A 88 -0.66 3.74 13.30
C MET A 88 -1.58 4.50 12.34
N LEU A 89 -2.51 5.30 12.87
CA LEU A 89 -3.42 6.12 12.06
C LEU A 89 -2.66 7.16 11.25
N LEU A 90 -1.72 7.88 11.86
CA LEU A 90 -0.90 8.89 11.18
C LEU A 90 -0.12 8.27 10.02
N LEU A 91 0.58 7.16 10.27
CA LEU A 91 1.34 6.45 9.24
C LEU A 91 0.41 5.89 8.16
N GLY A 92 -0.75 5.33 8.53
CA GLY A 92 -1.76 4.85 7.58
C GLY A 92 -2.28 5.94 6.65
N ILE A 93 -2.48 7.17 7.15
CA ILE A 93 -2.84 8.33 6.32
C ILE A 93 -1.72 8.66 5.33
N PHE A 94 -0.46 8.68 5.78
CA PHE A 94 0.69 8.89 4.88
C PHE A 94 0.76 7.81 3.79
N MET A 95 0.56 6.54 4.15
CA MET A 95 0.53 5.42 3.20
C MET A 95 -0.57 5.60 2.15
N MET A 96 -1.77 6.02 2.58
CA MET A 96 -2.88 6.35 1.68
C MET A 96 -2.49 7.47 0.72
N LEU A 97 -1.93 8.58 1.22
CA LEU A 97 -1.55 9.72 0.38
C LEU A 97 -0.48 9.35 -0.66
N ILE A 98 0.50 8.52 -0.28
CA ILE A 98 1.50 7.99 -1.21
C ILE A 98 0.82 7.15 -2.29
N PHE A 99 -0.08 6.24 -1.91
CA PHE A 99 -0.80 5.41 -2.89
C PHE A 99 -1.68 6.24 -3.83
N MET A 100 -2.40 7.24 -3.30
CA MET A 100 -3.19 8.18 -4.12
C MET A 100 -2.30 8.89 -5.14
N HIS A 101 -1.14 9.40 -4.70
CA HIS A 101 -0.20 10.03 -5.61
C HIS A 101 0.28 9.06 -6.69
N VAL A 102 0.65 7.81 -6.32
CA VAL A 102 1.07 6.75 -7.26
C VAL A 102 0.00 6.44 -8.28
N PHE A 103 -1.25 6.28 -7.85
CA PHE A 103 -2.36 5.88 -8.70
C PHE A 103 -2.75 6.97 -9.71
N PHE A 104 -2.91 8.21 -9.25
CA PHE A 104 -3.43 9.29 -10.09
C PHE A 104 -2.39 9.92 -11.02
N ASN A 105 -1.10 9.84 -10.68
CA ASN A 105 -0.03 10.48 -11.46
C ASN A 105 0.85 9.48 -12.23
N PRO A 106 1.87 8.82 -11.63
CA PRO A 106 2.82 8.02 -12.39
C PRO A 106 2.21 6.74 -12.96
N TYR A 107 1.19 6.12 -12.35
CA TYR A 107 0.51 4.96 -12.95
C TYR A 107 -0.30 5.34 -14.20
N LYS A 108 -1.06 6.44 -14.15
CA LYS A 108 -1.75 6.97 -15.32
C LYS A 108 -0.75 7.30 -16.44
N LYS A 109 0.38 7.92 -16.10
CA LYS A 109 1.46 8.22 -17.06
C LYS A 109 2.06 6.96 -17.66
N LEU A 110 2.38 5.95 -16.84
CA LEU A 110 2.88 4.65 -17.28
C LEU A 110 1.92 3.99 -18.28
N LYS A 111 0.63 3.86 -17.93
CA LYS A 111 -0.38 3.23 -18.78
C LYS A 111 -0.49 3.94 -20.14
N ASN A 112 -0.51 5.27 -20.14
CA ASN A 112 -0.59 6.06 -21.38
C ASN A 112 0.68 5.92 -22.23
N SER A 113 1.87 6.00 -21.63
CA SER A 113 3.13 5.85 -22.36
C SER A 113 3.31 4.47 -22.98
N VAL A 114 2.86 3.41 -22.29
CA VAL A 114 2.86 2.04 -22.85
C VAL A 114 1.93 1.93 -24.06
N LEU A 115 0.74 2.54 -24.01
CA LEU A 115 -0.19 2.56 -25.15
C LEU A 115 0.39 3.29 -26.37
N GLN A 116 1.20 4.34 -26.14
CA GLN A 116 1.88 5.11 -27.18
C GLN A 116 3.25 4.53 -27.57
N GLN A 117 3.63 3.37 -27.01
CA GLN A 117 4.96 2.74 -27.20
C GLN A 117 6.14 3.67 -26.84
N ASP A 118 5.92 4.66 -25.97
CA ASP A 118 6.96 5.53 -25.43
C ASP A 118 7.64 4.84 -24.24
N TRP A 119 8.62 3.99 -24.55
CA TRP A 119 9.32 3.16 -23.57
C TRP A 119 10.18 3.96 -22.60
N ILE A 120 10.68 5.13 -23.01
CA ILE A 120 11.52 6.00 -22.18
C ILE A 120 10.67 6.59 -21.05
N THR A 121 9.58 7.25 -21.39
CA THR A 121 8.68 7.86 -20.40
C THR A 121 8.00 6.82 -19.53
N ALA A 122 7.66 5.64 -20.09
CA ALA A 122 7.13 4.51 -19.33
C ALA A 122 8.14 3.99 -18.29
N GLY A 123 9.42 3.83 -18.68
CA GLY A 123 10.50 3.43 -17.78
C GLY A 123 10.71 4.39 -16.61
N GLU A 124 10.71 5.69 -16.87
CA GLU A 124 10.81 6.73 -15.83
C GLU A 124 9.63 6.69 -14.86
N SER A 125 8.42 6.54 -15.40
CA SER A 125 7.19 6.45 -14.60
C SER A 125 7.22 5.22 -13.70
N LEU A 126 7.65 4.06 -14.23
CA LEU A 126 7.82 2.84 -13.45
C LEU A 126 8.89 3.01 -12.35
N ALA A 127 10.01 3.70 -12.64
CA ALA A 127 11.03 3.99 -11.63
C ALA A 127 10.49 4.85 -10.48
N LYS A 128 9.65 5.85 -10.79
CA LYS A 128 8.96 6.66 -9.76
C LYS A 128 8.01 5.82 -8.91
N ILE A 129 7.20 4.96 -9.54
CA ILE A 129 6.30 4.03 -8.82
C ILE A 129 7.12 3.16 -7.86
N ARG A 130 8.23 2.57 -8.31
CA ARG A 130 9.08 1.71 -7.48
C ARG A 130 9.61 2.42 -6.23
N LYS A 131 10.06 3.67 -6.35
CA LYS A 131 10.54 4.46 -5.19
C LYS A 131 9.42 4.70 -4.18
N LEU A 132 8.23 5.09 -4.65
CA LEU A 132 7.09 5.35 -3.80
C LEU A 132 6.53 4.08 -3.16
N VAL A 133 6.49 2.97 -3.89
CA VAL A 133 6.09 1.66 -3.35
C VAL A 133 7.08 1.18 -2.29
N LEU A 134 8.39 1.37 -2.48
CA LEU A 134 9.39 1.05 -1.45
C LEU A 134 9.17 1.88 -0.18
N LEU A 135 9.02 3.20 -0.32
CA LEU A 135 8.73 4.07 0.81
C LEU A 135 7.47 3.61 1.56
N ASN A 136 6.41 3.31 0.80
CA ASN A 136 5.14 2.86 1.37
C ASN A 136 5.28 1.48 2.06
N LEU A 137 6.07 0.58 1.50
CA LEU A 137 6.37 -0.72 2.09
C LEU A 137 7.11 -0.58 3.42
N ILE A 138 8.12 0.29 3.49
CA ILE A 138 8.87 0.55 4.73
C ILE A 138 7.92 1.07 5.82
N ILE A 139 7.08 2.05 5.48
CA ILE A 139 6.06 2.57 6.43
C ILE A 139 5.10 1.45 6.85
N GLY A 140 4.63 0.62 5.91
CA GLY A 140 3.75 -0.50 6.19
C GLY A 140 4.35 -1.53 7.13
N ILE A 141 5.65 -1.85 6.98
CA ILE A 141 6.36 -2.75 7.90
C ILE A 141 6.44 -2.11 9.30
N VAL A 142 6.79 -0.82 9.39
CA VAL A 142 6.82 -0.09 10.66
C VAL A 142 5.45 -0.10 11.33
N VAL A 143 4.37 0.12 10.57
CA VAL A 143 2.99 0.05 11.06
C VAL A 143 2.68 -1.34 11.64
N ILE A 144 3.07 -2.42 10.97
CA ILE A 144 2.85 -3.79 11.47
C ILE A 144 3.61 -4.02 12.79
N VAL A 145 4.85 -3.55 12.90
CA VAL A 145 5.64 -3.65 14.14
C VAL A 145 4.99 -2.88 15.27
N ILE A 146 4.52 -1.65 15.02
CA ILE A 146 3.83 -0.83 16.03
C ILE A 146 2.52 -1.48 16.45
N ALA A 147 1.70 -1.94 15.50
CA ALA A 147 0.41 -2.57 15.79
C ALA A 147 0.55 -3.88 16.59
N SER A 148 1.59 -4.68 16.31
CA SER A 148 1.84 -5.94 17.02
C SER A 148 2.52 -5.75 18.38
N SER A 149 3.38 -4.74 18.53
CA SER A 149 4.09 -4.45 19.78
C SER A 149 3.31 -3.53 20.73
N GLY A 150 2.35 -2.74 20.24
CA GLY A 150 1.62 -1.73 21.01
C GLY A 150 0.81 -2.26 22.20
N ARG A 151 0.62 -3.58 22.31
CA ARG A 151 0.04 -4.20 23.52
C ARG A 151 1.00 -4.13 24.73
N TYR A 152 2.30 -3.96 24.50
CA TYR A 152 3.34 -4.03 25.53
C TYR A 152 3.79 -2.65 26.04
N TRP A 153 3.28 -1.55 25.48
CA TRP A 153 3.66 -0.17 25.84
C TRP A 153 2.55 0.85 25.55
#